data_AF-A0A651HJT8-F1
#
_entry.id   AF-A0A651HJT8-F1
#
_cell.length_a   1.000
_cell.length_b   1.000
_cell.length_c   1.000
_cell.angle_alpha   90.00
_cell.angle_beta   90.00
_cell.angle_gamma   90.00
#
_symmetry.space_group_name_H-M   'P 1'
#
loop_
_entity.id
_entity.type
_entity.pdbx_description
1 polymer ?
#
loop_
_entity_poly.entity_id
_entity_poly.type
_entity_poly.pdbx_seq_one_letter_code
_entity_poly.pdbx_strand_id
1 'polypeptide(L)'
;MRVETQRVTREELQDLQGGAGSRPSGSGISSDAPSGSTAPDSDAPRVFVAGSAGVSEAPLGTGADRPADASADATDAGTGAGEIPGGGAPREELTLKERRARTREKLRKLLKDGKLEDREVEMEVHQTANLDGMMIPMGMDSMDHNFTEMLQEMLPRRTKRRSMKVGEARRILIQEELDRLVDMDEVVNEAMDRTEEMGIVFLDEIDKIAGERGGAGPDVSRQGVQRDLLPIVEGSNVQTKYGLVRTDHILFIAAGAFHVAKPSDLIPELQGRFPIRVELKSLDEKDFVRILTEPKNALLHQYRALIQTEGATLTFSEDGTHEIARIAARLNDRMENIGARRLQTVMTTLLEEVLFALPESGVTSVAVDRSFVLSHLEAIVEDEDLRRYIL
;
A
#
# COMPACT_ATOMS: atom_id res chain seq x y z
N MET A 1 -10.22 -6.08 -35.08
CA MET A 1 -10.44 -7.54 -35.25
C MET A 1 -11.61 -7.90 -34.36
N ARG A 2 -12.75 -8.29 -34.95
CA ARG A 2 -13.93 -8.75 -34.19
C ARG A 2 -13.63 -10.13 -33.63
N VAL A 3 -13.88 -10.36 -32.35
CA VAL A 3 -13.77 -11.68 -31.72
C VAL A 3 -15.18 -12.21 -31.53
N GLU A 4 -15.50 -13.30 -32.24
CA GLU A 4 -16.69 -14.11 -32.01
C GLU A 4 -16.45 -15.00 -30.78
N THR A 5 -17.37 -14.95 -29.82
CA THR A 5 -17.38 -15.82 -28.64
C THR A 5 -18.25 -17.04 -28.95
N GLN A 6 -17.65 -18.23 -29.11
CA GLN A 6 -18.41 -19.48 -29.14
C GLN A 6 -18.85 -19.86 -27.72
N ARG A 7 -20.16 -20.01 -27.52
CA ARG A 7 -20.77 -20.58 -26.30
C ARG A 7 -20.72 -22.11 -26.40
N VAL A 8 -20.11 -22.75 -25.40
CA VAL A 8 -20.24 -24.20 -25.18
C VAL A 8 -21.57 -24.46 -24.46
N THR A 9 -22.39 -25.37 -24.98
CA THR A 9 -23.72 -25.71 -24.44
C THR A 9 -23.64 -26.80 -23.37
N ARG A 10 -24.64 -26.79 -22.48
CA ARG A 10 -24.74 -27.57 -21.23
C ARG A 10 -24.83 -29.11 -21.42
N GLU A 11 -24.83 -29.61 -22.66
CA GLU A 11 -24.97 -31.04 -22.98
C GLU A 11 -23.63 -31.79 -23.01
N GLU A 12 -22.51 -31.11 -23.26
CA GLU A 12 -21.17 -31.76 -23.35
C GLU A 12 -20.53 -32.08 -21.97
N LEU A 13 -21.14 -31.60 -20.87
CA LEU A 13 -20.66 -31.84 -19.50
C LEU A 13 -21.27 -33.07 -18.82
N GLN A 14 -22.27 -33.72 -19.42
CA GLN A 14 -22.94 -34.89 -18.82
C GLN A 14 -22.32 -36.25 -19.19
N ASP A 15 -21.48 -36.32 -20.22
CA ASP A 15 -20.86 -37.58 -20.66
C ASP A 15 -19.58 -37.97 -19.89
N LEU A 16 -19.13 -37.14 -18.93
CA LEU A 16 -17.91 -37.39 -18.15
C LEU A 16 -18.14 -37.98 -16.75
N GLN A 17 -19.40 -38.24 -16.34
CA GLN A 17 -19.71 -38.71 -14.97
C GLN A 17 -20.46 -40.06 -14.85
N GLY A 18 -20.56 -40.85 -15.92
CA GLY A 18 -21.25 -42.16 -15.88
C GLY A 18 -20.33 -43.34 -16.15
N GLY A 19 -19.79 -44.01 -15.11
CA GLY A 19 -19.02 -45.25 -15.34
C GLY A 19 -18.52 -46.00 -14.11
N ALA A 20 -19.35 -46.96 -13.66
CA ALA A 20 -19.03 -48.21 -12.94
C ALA A 20 -18.81 -48.19 -11.42
N GLY A 21 -19.60 -49.01 -10.73
CA GLY A 21 -19.54 -49.26 -9.29
C GLY A 21 -19.29 -50.72 -8.89
N SER A 22 -19.45 -50.93 -7.58
CA SER A 22 -19.63 -52.18 -6.81
C SER A 22 -18.42 -53.08 -6.50
N ARG A 23 -18.33 -53.46 -5.21
CA ARG A 23 -17.25 -54.19 -4.48
C ARG A 23 -17.29 -55.72 -4.70
N PRO A 24 -16.32 -56.52 -4.18
CA PRO A 24 -16.42 -57.00 -2.78
C PRO A 24 -15.09 -57.12 -1.99
N SER A 25 -15.27 -57.49 -0.71
CA SER A 25 -14.40 -57.60 0.47
C SER A 25 -13.23 -58.62 0.47
N GLY A 26 -12.20 -58.39 1.30
CA GLY A 26 -11.31 -59.43 1.83
C GLY A 26 -10.02 -58.98 2.56
N SER A 27 -10.02 -59.10 3.90
CA SER A 27 -8.92 -59.42 4.86
C SER A 27 -7.44 -59.02 4.63
N GLY A 28 -6.92 -58.18 5.55
CA GLY A 28 -5.84 -58.49 6.52
C GLY A 28 -4.38 -58.78 6.07
N ILE A 29 -3.44 -58.10 6.77
CA ILE A 29 -2.10 -58.54 7.29
C ILE A 29 -0.88 -57.67 6.84
N SER A 30 -0.12 -57.22 7.87
CA SER A 30 1.34 -56.88 8.01
C SER A 30 2.04 -55.97 6.98
N SER A 31 2.58 -54.81 7.37
CA SER A 31 3.91 -54.52 7.98
C SER A 31 5.12 -54.60 7.03
N ASP A 32 6.00 -53.62 7.23
CA ASP A 32 7.39 -53.45 6.79
C ASP A 32 7.70 -52.63 5.51
N ALA A 33 8.56 -51.63 5.77
CA ALA A 33 9.28 -50.73 4.86
C ALA A 33 10.41 -51.50 4.10
N PRO A 34 11.28 -50.93 3.21
CA PRO A 34 11.92 -49.62 3.35
C PRO A 34 12.26 -48.84 2.04
N SER A 35 12.74 -47.61 2.29
CA SER A 35 13.64 -46.72 1.53
C SER A 35 14.12 -47.12 0.12
N GLY A 36 14.05 -46.15 -0.81
CA GLY A 36 14.83 -46.13 -2.05
C GLY A 36 14.75 -44.77 -2.76
N SER A 37 15.88 -44.08 -2.81
CA SER A 37 16.14 -42.79 -3.47
C SER A 37 16.18 -42.87 -5.00
N THR A 38 15.72 -41.82 -5.70
CA THR A 38 16.38 -41.25 -6.91
C THR A 38 15.70 -39.92 -7.30
N ALA A 39 16.52 -38.89 -7.55
CA ALA A 39 16.19 -37.52 -7.97
C ALA A 39 15.79 -37.42 -9.47
N PRO A 40 15.86 -36.24 -10.12
CA PRO A 40 15.18 -34.94 -9.95
C PRO A 40 14.26 -34.63 -11.17
N ASP A 41 13.52 -33.51 -11.15
CA ASP A 41 13.14 -32.67 -12.32
C ASP A 41 12.01 -31.71 -11.90
N SER A 42 12.29 -30.41 -11.77
CA SER A 42 12.08 -29.37 -12.80
C SER A 42 10.62 -29.21 -13.22
N ASP A 43 9.96 -28.16 -12.73
CA ASP A 43 9.29 -27.20 -13.63
C ASP A 43 8.80 -25.97 -12.86
N ALA A 44 9.47 -24.86 -13.14
CA ALA A 44 8.94 -23.52 -12.91
C ALA A 44 8.13 -23.12 -14.15
N PRO A 45 6.90 -22.60 -14.02
CA PRO A 45 6.18 -22.11 -15.18
C PRO A 45 6.80 -20.81 -15.69
N ARG A 46 7.40 -20.89 -16.88
CA ARG A 46 7.75 -19.75 -17.74
C ARG A 46 6.50 -19.26 -18.46
N VAL A 47 6.10 -18.01 -18.23
CA VAL A 47 5.10 -17.34 -19.08
C VAL A 47 5.83 -16.44 -20.07
N PHE A 48 5.68 -16.77 -21.35
CA PHE A 48 6.14 -15.99 -22.49
C PHE A 48 5.07 -14.97 -22.90
N VAL A 49 5.53 -13.75 -23.19
CA VAL A 49 4.74 -12.66 -23.75
C VAL A 49 4.65 -12.83 -25.27
N ALA A 50 3.43 -12.94 -25.80
CA ALA A 50 3.16 -12.95 -27.23
C ALA A 50 2.89 -11.52 -27.73
N GLY A 51 3.70 -11.07 -28.69
CA GLY A 51 3.54 -9.79 -29.38
C GLY A 51 2.49 -9.86 -30.50
N SER A 52 1.91 -8.71 -30.81
CA SER A 52 1.05 -8.49 -31.97
C SER A 52 1.56 -7.30 -32.82
N ALA A 53 1.40 -7.48 -34.13
CA ALA A 53 1.81 -6.66 -35.26
C ALA A 53 1.44 -5.17 -35.14
N GLY A 54 2.14 -4.18 -35.72
CA GLY A 54 2.72 -4.13 -37.05
C GLY A 54 1.70 -3.56 -38.05
N VAL A 55 1.65 -2.23 -38.22
CA VAL A 55 0.91 -1.57 -39.33
C VAL A 55 1.53 -0.20 -39.71
N SER A 56 1.87 -0.10 -41.01
CA SER A 56 1.76 1.04 -41.95
C SER A 56 2.63 2.31 -41.82
N GLU A 57 3.63 2.39 -42.69
CA GLU A 57 4.09 3.64 -43.32
C GLU A 57 3.24 3.97 -44.57
N ALA A 58 2.84 5.24 -44.72
CA ALA A 58 2.48 5.84 -46.00
C ALA A 58 2.90 7.32 -46.02
N PRO A 59 3.44 7.85 -47.14
CA PRO A 59 4.02 9.20 -47.18
C PRO A 59 3.02 10.26 -47.65
N LEU A 60 3.00 11.41 -46.98
CA LEU A 60 2.62 12.71 -47.52
C LEU A 60 3.91 13.53 -47.60
N GLY A 61 4.21 14.36 -48.58
CA GLY A 61 3.44 14.99 -49.65
C GLY A 61 4.30 16.22 -49.99
N THR A 62 4.70 16.34 -51.25
CA THR A 62 5.58 17.40 -51.75
C THR A 62 4.90 18.77 -51.67
N GLY A 63 5.57 19.73 -51.02
CA GLY A 63 5.21 21.15 -51.06
C GLY A 63 6.49 21.98 -51.11
N ALA A 64 6.76 22.57 -52.26
CA ALA A 64 7.79 23.57 -52.46
C ALA A 64 7.28 24.93 -51.95
N ASP A 65 8.09 25.69 -51.20
CA ASP A 65 8.38 27.09 -51.56
C ASP A 65 9.59 27.66 -50.81
N ARG A 66 10.10 28.75 -51.39
CA ARG A 66 11.41 29.41 -51.33
C ARG A 66 11.92 29.95 -49.97
N PRO A 67 13.23 30.24 -49.88
CA PRO A 67 13.86 30.83 -48.69
C PRO A 67 13.73 32.36 -48.67
N ALA A 68 13.71 32.93 -47.46
CA ALA A 68 13.92 34.35 -47.22
C ALA A 68 15.14 34.54 -46.32
N ASP A 69 16.03 35.42 -46.78
CA ASP A 69 17.22 35.92 -46.12
C ASP A 69 16.96 36.47 -44.72
N ALA A 70 17.95 36.29 -43.83
CA ALA A 70 18.35 37.34 -42.90
C ALA A 70 19.79 37.09 -42.44
N SER A 71 20.65 38.01 -42.85
CA SER A 71 22.05 38.20 -42.44
C SER A 71 22.17 38.77 -41.02
N ALA A 72 23.22 38.38 -40.31
CA ALA A 72 24.02 39.21 -39.39
C ALA A 72 25.15 38.31 -38.86
N ASP A 73 26.37 38.44 -39.37
CA ASP A 73 27.41 39.41 -38.97
C ASP A 73 28.30 38.85 -37.85
N ALA A 74 29.56 38.60 -38.21
CA ALA A 74 30.71 38.51 -37.31
C ALA A 74 31.97 38.57 -38.17
N THR A 75 32.49 39.78 -38.29
CA THR A 75 33.86 40.11 -38.69
C THR A 75 34.84 39.59 -37.62
N ASP A 76 35.95 38.96 -38.02
CA ASP A 76 37.29 39.34 -37.53
C ASP A 76 38.38 38.73 -38.43
N ALA A 77 39.46 39.50 -38.57
CA ALA A 77 40.59 39.33 -39.45
C ALA A 77 41.67 38.41 -38.88
N GLY A 78 42.51 37.84 -39.75
CA GLY A 78 43.71 37.11 -39.33
C GLY A 78 44.46 36.42 -40.46
N THR A 79 45.41 37.15 -41.03
CA THR A 79 46.40 36.75 -42.05
C THR A 79 47.21 35.51 -41.68
N GLY A 80 47.44 34.63 -42.67
CA GLY A 80 48.42 33.54 -42.55
C GLY A 80 48.44 32.64 -43.78
N ALA A 81 49.20 33.03 -44.80
CA ALA A 81 49.51 32.20 -45.96
C ALA A 81 50.43 31.03 -45.54
N GLY A 82 50.06 29.82 -45.92
CA GLY A 82 50.84 28.60 -45.74
C GLY A 82 50.16 27.42 -46.43
N GLU A 83 50.41 27.26 -47.73
CA GLU A 83 50.20 25.98 -48.43
C GLU A 83 51.28 24.99 -48.00
N ILE A 84 50.92 23.75 -47.61
CA ILE A 84 51.33 22.47 -48.26
C ILE A 84 50.33 21.33 -47.82
N PRO A 85 50.30 20.12 -48.41
CA PRO A 85 49.07 19.55 -48.96
C PRO A 85 48.68 18.18 -48.37
N GLY A 86 47.51 17.67 -48.77
CA GLY A 86 47.28 16.22 -48.93
C GLY A 86 47.14 15.39 -47.65
N GLY A 87 45.90 15.07 -47.29
CA GLY A 87 45.58 14.06 -46.28
C GLY A 87 44.09 13.74 -46.32
N GLY A 88 43.66 13.05 -47.38
CA GLY A 88 42.30 12.56 -47.52
C GLY A 88 41.97 11.54 -46.44
N ALA A 89 41.12 11.94 -45.50
CA ALA A 89 40.17 11.04 -44.87
C ALA A 89 38.79 11.52 -45.30
N PRO A 90 37.90 10.66 -45.80
CA PRO A 90 36.52 11.07 -46.02
C PRO A 90 35.95 11.34 -44.62
N ARG A 91 35.85 12.62 -44.24
CA ARG A 91 34.96 13.01 -43.17
C ARG A 91 33.58 12.68 -43.69
N GLU A 92 33.06 11.52 -43.28
CA GLU A 92 31.65 11.17 -43.45
C GLU A 92 30.85 12.40 -43.05
N GLU A 93 30.21 13.03 -44.04
CA GLU A 93 29.23 14.07 -43.80
C GLU A 93 28.04 13.38 -43.14
N LEU A 94 28.16 13.11 -41.84
CA LEU A 94 27.08 12.66 -41.00
C LEU A 94 25.94 13.61 -41.26
N THR A 95 24.86 13.05 -41.78
CA THR A 95 23.64 13.78 -42.10
C THR A 95 23.22 14.56 -40.85
N LEU A 96 22.61 15.73 -41.02
CA LEU A 96 22.14 16.56 -39.89
C LEU A 96 21.28 15.76 -38.89
N LYS A 97 20.61 14.69 -39.36
CA LYS A 97 19.87 13.72 -38.53
C LYS A 97 20.79 12.89 -37.64
N GLU A 98 21.86 12.32 -38.16
CA GLU A 98 22.82 11.49 -37.40
C GLU A 98 23.56 12.29 -36.33
N ARG A 99 23.94 13.55 -36.64
CA ARG A 99 24.55 14.46 -35.65
C ARG A 99 23.61 14.79 -34.49
N ARG A 100 22.33 15.01 -34.79
CA ARG A 100 21.28 15.26 -33.78
C ARG A 100 21.01 14.03 -32.92
N ALA A 101 20.95 12.84 -33.52
CA ALA A 101 20.77 11.58 -32.80
C ALA A 101 21.92 11.33 -31.81
N ARG A 102 23.17 11.50 -32.26
CA ARG A 102 24.37 11.31 -31.42
C ARG A 102 24.44 12.30 -30.25
N THR A 103 24.07 13.57 -30.49
CA THR A 103 23.98 14.59 -29.44
C THR A 103 22.88 14.27 -28.43
N ARG A 104 21.70 13.84 -28.91
CA ARG A 104 20.58 13.42 -28.06
C ARG A 104 20.96 12.25 -27.16
N GLU A 105 21.67 11.26 -27.69
CA GLU A 105 22.10 10.10 -26.94
C GLU A 105 23.14 10.45 -25.86
N LYS A 106 24.08 11.35 -26.18
CA LYS A 106 25.03 11.88 -25.20
C LYS A 106 24.33 12.64 -24.07
N LEU A 107 23.36 13.49 -24.38
CA LEU A 107 22.56 14.21 -23.38
C LEU A 107 21.69 13.26 -22.54
N ARG A 108 21.10 12.23 -23.16
CA ARG A 108 20.34 11.18 -22.46
C ARG A 108 21.22 10.45 -21.45
N LYS A 109 22.47 10.13 -21.80
CA LYS A 109 23.42 9.51 -20.87
C LYS A 109 23.77 10.44 -19.71
N LEU A 110 24.07 11.71 -19.99
CA LEU A 110 24.39 12.70 -18.94
C LEU A 110 23.21 12.98 -18.00
N LEU A 111 21.97 12.95 -18.52
CA LEU A 111 20.76 13.10 -17.71
C LEU A 111 20.52 11.87 -16.82
N LYS A 112 20.69 10.66 -17.36
CA LYS A 112 20.61 9.41 -16.58
C LYS A 112 21.68 9.32 -15.49
N ASP A 113 22.88 9.84 -15.76
CA ASP A 113 23.99 9.92 -14.80
C ASP A 113 23.77 11.01 -13.72
N GLY A 114 22.68 11.79 -13.76
CA GLY A 114 22.42 12.88 -12.81
C GLY A 114 23.37 14.08 -12.92
N LYS A 115 24.11 14.22 -14.03
CA LYS A 115 25.13 15.28 -14.20
C LYS A 115 24.55 16.63 -14.63
N LEU A 116 23.24 16.68 -14.89
CA LEU A 116 22.57 17.87 -15.41
C LEU A 116 21.58 18.50 -14.41
N GLU A 117 21.46 17.96 -13.20
CA GLU A 117 20.42 18.33 -12.22
C GLU A 117 20.37 19.82 -11.89
N ASP A 118 21.55 20.45 -11.77
CA ASP A 118 21.68 21.87 -11.40
C ASP A 118 21.55 22.84 -12.58
N ARG A 119 21.46 22.34 -13.81
CA ARG A 119 21.29 23.23 -14.96
C ARG A 119 19.90 23.82 -14.99
N GLU A 120 19.82 25.09 -15.38
CA GLU A 120 18.55 25.78 -15.59
C GLU A 120 17.97 25.43 -16.97
N VAL A 121 16.67 25.19 -17.00
CA VAL A 121 15.87 24.95 -18.19
C VAL A 121 14.59 25.77 -18.10
N GLU A 122 14.17 26.32 -19.24
CA GLU A 122 12.88 26.98 -19.37
C GLU A 122 11.86 25.97 -19.87
N MET A 123 10.75 25.83 -19.15
CA MET A 123 9.70 24.86 -19.46
C MET A 123 8.32 25.49 -19.30
N GLU A 124 7.40 25.10 -20.17
CA GLU A 124 5.98 25.40 -20.02
C GLU A 124 5.39 24.41 -19.03
N VAL A 125 4.88 24.90 -17.91
CA VAL A 125 4.27 24.08 -16.86
C VAL A 125 2.78 24.41 -16.80
N HIS A 126 1.95 23.38 -16.63
CA HIS A 126 0.53 23.57 -16.36
C HIS A 126 0.35 24.09 -14.94
N GLN A 127 -0.21 25.30 -14.80
CA GLN A 127 -0.54 25.86 -13.49
C GLN A 127 -2.02 25.58 -13.18
N THR A 128 -2.27 24.80 -12.14
CA THR A 128 -3.61 24.70 -11.55
C THR A 128 -3.93 26.06 -10.92
N ALA A 129 -5.06 26.66 -11.30
CA ALA A 129 -5.46 27.94 -10.76
C ALA A 129 -5.89 27.74 -9.30
N ASN A 130 -5.03 28.10 -8.34
CA ASN A 130 -5.43 28.14 -6.92
C ASN A 130 -6.50 29.22 -6.74
N LEU A 131 -7.71 28.78 -6.38
CA LEU A 131 -8.84 29.66 -6.05
C LEU A 131 -8.88 30.05 -4.55
N ASP A 132 -7.82 29.74 -3.78
CA ASP A 132 -7.72 29.99 -2.32
C ASP A 132 -7.89 31.46 -1.90
N GLY A 133 -7.97 32.41 -2.84
CA GLY A 133 -8.20 33.84 -2.57
C GLY A 133 -9.64 34.32 -2.81
N MET A 134 -10.57 33.46 -3.23
CA MET A 134 -11.94 33.87 -3.54
C MET A 134 -12.79 33.80 -2.26
N MET A 135 -13.08 34.95 -1.64
CA MET A 135 -14.02 35.02 -0.51
C MET A 135 -15.38 34.50 -0.95
N ILE A 136 -15.77 33.34 -0.42
CA ILE A 136 -17.15 32.84 -0.51
C ILE A 136 -18.03 33.81 0.30
N PRO A 137 -19.14 34.33 -0.26
CA PRO A 137 -20.07 35.15 0.50
C PRO A 137 -20.58 34.37 1.71
N MET A 138 -20.29 34.89 2.91
CA MET A 138 -20.71 34.31 4.19
C MET A 138 -22.22 34.07 4.18
N GLY A 139 -22.63 32.80 4.25
CA GLY A 139 -24.04 32.39 4.16
C GLY A 139 -24.28 31.03 3.46
N MET A 140 -23.23 30.36 3.00
CA MET A 140 -23.33 29.14 2.19
C MET A 140 -22.26 28.10 2.58
N ASP A 141 -22.03 27.91 3.88
CA ASP A 141 -21.02 27.00 4.46
C ASP A 141 -21.24 25.50 4.14
N SER A 142 -22.24 25.16 3.32
CA SER A 142 -22.59 23.80 2.94
C SER A 142 -22.78 23.60 1.42
N MET A 143 -22.26 24.49 0.56
CA MET A 143 -22.11 24.15 -0.86
C MET A 143 -20.77 23.45 -1.05
N ASP A 144 -20.89 22.14 -1.27
CA ASP A 144 -19.88 21.10 -1.25
C ASP A 144 -18.61 21.44 -2.04
N HIS A 145 -17.48 20.97 -1.53
CA HIS A 145 -16.19 20.93 -2.23
C HIS A 145 -16.33 20.42 -3.69
N ASN A 146 -17.29 19.55 -3.96
CA ASN A 146 -17.64 19.04 -5.28
C ASN A 146 -17.99 20.13 -6.31
N PHE A 147 -18.64 21.23 -5.90
CA PHE A 147 -18.96 22.34 -6.82
C PHE A 147 -17.73 23.17 -7.17
N THR A 148 -16.81 23.30 -6.21
CA THR A 148 -15.56 24.04 -6.39
C THR A 148 -14.61 23.26 -7.31
N GLU A 149 -14.52 21.93 -7.15
CA GLU A 149 -13.73 21.05 -8.03
C GLU A 149 -14.26 21.09 -9.48
N MET A 150 -15.57 20.98 -9.68
CA MET A 150 -16.19 21.05 -11.01
C MET A 150 -15.92 22.41 -11.70
N LEU A 151 -15.95 23.51 -10.95
CA LEU A 151 -15.65 24.85 -11.49
C LEU A 151 -14.17 25.02 -11.87
N GLN A 152 -13.26 24.38 -11.12
CA GLN A 152 -11.83 24.36 -11.45
C GLN A 152 -11.55 23.52 -12.71
N GLU A 153 -12.28 22.42 -12.91
CA GLU A 153 -12.13 21.54 -14.06
C GLU A 153 -12.66 22.17 -15.37
N MET A 154 -13.67 23.05 -15.28
CA MET A 154 -14.17 23.82 -16.43
C MET A 154 -13.27 24.99 -16.84
N LEU A 155 -12.32 25.42 -16.00
CA LEU A 155 -11.41 26.52 -16.34
C LEU A 155 -10.25 26.04 -17.23
N PRO A 156 -9.92 26.75 -18.32
CA PRO A 156 -8.81 26.36 -19.18
C PRO A 156 -7.49 26.31 -18.40
N ARG A 157 -6.82 25.14 -18.42
CA ARG A 157 -5.47 24.99 -17.82
C ARG A 157 -4.51 25.97 -18.48
N ARG A 158 -4.08 27.00 -17.76
CA ARG A 158 -3.12 27.99 -18.29
C ARG A 158 -1.71 27.40 -18.18
N THR A 159 -0.98 27.38 -19.29
CA THR A 159 0.45 27.08 -19.29
C THR A 159 1.24 28.36 -19.00
N LYS A 160 2.26 28.27 -18.15
CA LYS A 160 3.18 29.38 -17.87
C LYS A 160 4.61 28.92 -18.10
N ARG A 161 5.39 29.74 -18.80
CA ARG A 161 6.84 29.54 -18.92
C ARG A 161 7.52 29.87 -17.61
N ARG A 162 8.31 28.92 -17.12
CA ARG A 162 9.08 29.05 -15.89
C ARG A 162 10.49 28.50 -16.11
N SER A 163 11.48 29.27 -15.70
CA SER A 163 12.86 28.79 -15.57
C SER A 163 13.01 28.05 -14.24
N MET A 164 13.60 26.86 -14.28
CA MET A 164 13.84 26.03 -13.09
C MET A 164 15.00 25.08 -13.33
N LYS A 165 15.49 24.44 -12.26
CA LYS A 165 16.53 23.40 -12.36
C LYS A 165 15.98 22.13 -13.02
N VAL A 166 16.82 21.40 -13.75
CA VAL A 166 16.47 20.10 -14.36
C VAL A 166 15.91 19.12 -13.32
N GLY A 167 16.41 19.12 -12.08
CA GLY A 167 15.89 18.26 -11.02
C GLY A 167 14.44 18.55 -10.63
N GLU A 168 14.04 19.83 -10.61
CA GLU A 168 12.65 20.27 -10.37
C GLU A 168 11.78 19.97 -11.60
N ALA A 169 12.26 20.33 -12.79
CA ALA A 169 11.57 20.08 -14.05
C ALA A 169 11.26 18.59 -14.25
N ARG A 170 12.21 17.72 -13.91
CA ARG A 170 12.02 16.26 -13.99
C ARG A 170 10.90 15.78 -13.08
N ARG A 171 10.78 16.30 -11.84
CA ARG A 171 9.70 15.92 -10.93
C ARG A 171 8.32 16.30 -11.49
N ILE A 172 8.22 17.51 -12.04
CA ILE A 172 6.99 18.02 -12.65
C ILE A 172 6.62 17.18 -13.88
N LEU A 173 7.57 16.96 -14.80
CA LEU A 173 7.33 16.16 -16.02
C LEU A 173 6.96 14.71 -15.72
N ILE A 174 7.58 14.11 -14.68
CA ILE A 174 7.20 12.76 -14.25
C ILE A 174 5.75 12.75 -13.79
N GLN A 175 5.34 13.73 -12.97
CA GLN A 175 3.95 13.80 -12.51
C GLN A 175 2.97 14.00 -13.67
N GLU A 176 3.25 14.94 -14.58
CA GLU A 176 2.40 15.19 -15.75
C GLU A 176 2.27 13.95 -16.67
N GLU A 177 3.36 13.20 -16.85
CA GLU A 177 3.34 11.99 -17.67
C GLU A 177 2.64 10.83 -16.95
N LEU A 178 2.80 10.70 -15.62
CA LEU A 178 2.04 9.75 -14.81
C LEU A 178 0.53 10.02 -14.90
N ASP A 179 0.12 11.28 -14.78
CA ASP A 179 -1.28 11.69 -14.88
C ASP A 179 -1.87 11.39 -16.27
N ARG A 180 -1.05 11.36 -17.33
CA ARG A 180 -1.48 10.95 -18.69
C ARG A 180 -1.53 9.45 -18.89
N LEU A 181 -0.68 8.71 -18.18
CA LEU A 181 -0.59 7.25 -18.30
C LEU A 181 -1.70 6.52 -17.54
N VAL A 182 -2.33 7.19 -16.57
CA VAL A 182 -3.40 6.63 -15.75
C VAL A 182 -4.74 7.03 -16.33
N ASP A 183 -5.51 6.04 -16.76
CA ASP A 183 -6.93 6.22 -17.04
C ASP A 183 -7.71 6.12 -15.72
N MET A 184 -8.18 7.27 -15.23
CA MET A 184 -8.91 7.34 -13.96
C MET A 184 -10.25 6.59 -14.01
N ASP A 185 -10.88 6.46 -15.19
CA ASP A 185 -12.12 5.69 -15.33
C ASP A 185 -11.83 4.19 -15.18
N GLU A 186 -10.74 3.70 -15.77
CA GLU A 186 -10.27 2.32 -15.59
C GLU A 186 -9.91 2.03 -14.13
N VAL A 187 -9.19 2.95 -13.47
CA VAL A 187 -8.85 2.83 -12.04
C VAL A 187 -10.10 2.77 -11.16
N VAL A 188 -11.09 3.63 -11.42
CA VAL A 188 -12.34 3.63 -10.67
C VAL A 188 -13.09 2.32 -10.88
N ASN A 189 -13.22 1.85 -12.12
CA ASN A 189 -13.89 0.58 -12.42
C ASN A 189 -13.20 -0.60 -11.71
N GLU A 190 -11.87 -0.70 -11.81
CA GLU A 190 -11.10 -1.76 -11.13
C GLU A 190 -11.23 -1.67 -9.60
N ALA A 191 -11.25 -0.46 -9.02
CA ALA A 191 -11.41 -0.29 -7.58
C ALA A 191 -12.82 -0.72 -7.12
N MET A 192 -13.84 -0.42 -7.91
CA MET A 192 -15.22 -0.83 -7.65
C MET A 192 -15.32 -2.37 -7.73
N ASP A 193 -14.82 -2.98 -8.80
CA ASP A 193 -14.81 -4.44 -8.98
C ASP A 193 -14.08 -5.15 -7.83
N ARG A 194 -12.91 -4.65 -7.41
CA ARG A 194 -12.18 -5.19 -6.25
C ARG A 194 -12.94 -5.04 -4.95
N THR A 195 -13.65 -3.94 -4.77
CA THR A 195 -14.45 -3.71 -3.56
C THR A 195 -15.62 -4.67 -3.50
N GLU A 196 -16.32 -4.89 -4.62
CA GLU A 196 -17.44 -5.83 -4.70
C GLU A 196 -16.97 -7.28 -4.49
N GLU A 197 -15.89 -7.71 -5.17
CA GLU A 197 -15.47 -9.12 -5.21
C GLU A 197 -14.47 -9.54 -4.11
N MET A 198 -13.67 -8.61 -3.60
CA MET A 198 -12.58 -8.89 -2.64
C MET A 198 -12.66 -8.02 -1.37
N GLY A 199 -13.72 -7.23 -1.22
CA GLY A 199 -13.90 -6.35 -0.07
C GLY A 199 -13.96 -7.14 1.24
N ILE A 200 -13.31 -6.62 2.28
CA ILE A 200 -13.38 -7.15 3.64
C ILE A 200 -13.79 -6.02 4.58
N VAL A 201 -14.83 -6.25 5.37
CA VAL A 201 -15.30 -5.33 6.42
C VAL A 201 -15.12 -6.00 7.78
N PHE A 202 -14.33 -5.37 8.65
CA PHE A 202 -14.15 -5.82 10.04
C PHE A 202 -15.02 -4.98 10.98
N LEU A 203 -16.00 -5.62 11.62
CA LEU A 203 -16.91 -5.04 12.60
C LEU A 203 -16.41 -5.39 14.00
N ASP A 204 -15.66 -4.48 14.63
CA ASP A 204 -15.19 -4.68 16.00
C ASP A 204 -16.29 -4.39 17.04
N GLU A 205 -16.15 -4.96 18.23
CA GLU A 205 -17.04 -4.77 19.37
C GLU A 205 -18.55 -4.96 19.08
N ILE A 206 -18.90 -5.93 18.22
CA ILE A 206 -20.31 -6.23 17.88
C ILE A 206 -21.12 -6.69 19.10
N ASP A 207 -20.46 -7.16 20.15
CA ASP A 207 -21.09 -7.53 21.42
C ASP A 207 -21.67 -6.33 22.18
N LYS A 208 -21.23 -5.09 21.90
CA LYS A 208 -21.80 -3.87 22.51
C LYS A 208 -23.19 -3.53 22.03
N ILE A 209 -23.54 -3.97 20.82
CA ILE A 209 -24.87 -3.79 20.24
C ILE A 209 -25.77 -5.02 20.47
N ALA A 210 -25.24 -6.11 21.02
CA ALA A 210 -25.98 -7.32 21.36
C ALA A 210 -26.74 -7.16 22.70
N GLY A 211 -27.99 -7.65 22.73
CA GLY A 211 -28.81 -7.73 23.95
C GLY A 211 -29.93 -6.70 24.12
N GLU A 212 -30.95 -7.13 24.86
CA GLU A 212 -31.95 -6.30 25.53
C GLU A 212 -31.69 -6.39 27.04
N ARG A 213 -31.62 -5.26 27.75
CA ARG A 213 -31.73 -5.31 29.22
C ARG A 213 -33.01 -4.63 29.64
N GLY A 214 -33.95 -5.46 30.13
CA GLY A 214 -35.24 -5.03 30.65
C GLY A 214 -35.12 -3.86 31.62
N GLY A 215 -35.59 -2.70 31.18
CA GLY A 215 -35.78 -1.50 31.99
C GLY A 215 -36.01 -0.30 31.08
N ALA A 216 -37.20 0.32 31.16
CA ALA A 216 -37.62 1.45 30.34
C ALA A 216 -36.56 2.57 30.27
N GLY A 217 -35.76 2.55 29.19
CA GLY A 217 -34.63 3.42 28.89
C GLY A 217 -34.23 3.22 27.42
N PRO A 218 -33.26 3.98 26.86
CA PRO A 218 -33.07 4.15 25.41
C PRO A 218 -32.49 2.90 24.70
N ASP A 219 -33.24 1.81 24.67
CA ASP A 219 -32.88 0.51 24.09
C ASP A 219 -33.09 0.46 22.56
N VAL A 220 -33.86 1.39 22.00
CA VAL A 220 -34.14 1.47 20.55
C VAL A 220 -32.86 1.68 19.74
N SER A 221 -31.81 2.26 20.34
CA SER A 221 -30.58 2.59 19.64
C SER A 221 -29.74 1.36 19.27
N ARG A 222 -29.62 0.33 20.12
CA ARG A 222 -28.71 -0.80 19.88
C ARG A 222 -29.24 -1.79 18.85
N GLN A 223 -30.52 -2.16 18.97
CA GLN A 223 -31.19 -2.95 17.94
C GLN A 223 -31.36 -2.18 16.64
N GLY A 224 -31.52 -0.85 16.71
CA GLY A 224 -31.50 0.04 15.55
C GLY A 224 -30.21 -0.14 14.74
N VAL A 225 -29.04 -0.05 15.38
CA VAL A 225 -27.75 -0.27 14.70
C VAL A 225 -27.68 -1.65 14.04
N GLN A 226 -28.11 -2.72 14.71
CA GLN A 226 -28.14 -4.05 14.10
C GLN A 226 -29.03 -4.09 12.85
N ARG A 227 -30.21 -3.48 12.89
CA ARG A 227 -31.14 -3.41 11.75
C ARG A 227 -30.60 -2.56 10.62
N ASP A 228 -29.89 -1.47 10.93
CA ASP A 228 -29.27 -0.60 9.93
C ASP A 228 -28.07 -1.28 9.26
N LEU A 229 -27.39 -2.20 9.96
CA LEU A 229 -26.32 -3.02 9.40
C LEU A 229 -26.84 -4.15 8.51
N LEU A 230 -28.07 -4.63 8.70
CA LEU A 230 -28.61 -5.77 7.94
C LEU A 230 -28.52 -5.56 6.43
N PRO A 231 -29.05 -4.48 5.80
CA PRO A 231 -29.00 -4.32 4.35
C PRO A 231 -27.58 -4.44 3.77
N ILE A 232 -26.58 -3.97 4.50
CA ILE A 232 -25.18 -4.00 4.08
C ILE A 232 -24.64 -5.44 4.11
N VAL A 233 -24.94 -6.20 5.16
CA VAL A 233 -24.50 -7.59 5.32
C VAL A 233 -25.33 -8.57 4.46
N GLU A 234 -26.59 -8.24 4.16
CA GLU A 234 -27.47 -9.07 3.34
C GLU A 234 -27.22 -8.91 1.83
N GLY A 235 -26.65 -7.77 1.42
CA GLY A 235 -26.46 -7.37 0.03
C GLY A 235 -27.35 -6.16 -0.30
N SER A 236 -26.71 -5.01 -0.53
CA SER A 236 -27.38 -3.79 -0.97
C SER A 236 -26.50 -2.96 -1.89
N ASN A 237 -27.14 -2.03 -2.59
CA ASN A 237 -26.47 -1.07 -3.45
C ASN A 237 -26.17 0.21 -2.66
N VAL A 238 -24.91 0.50 -2.41
CA VAL A 238 -24.45 1.69 -1.68
C VAL A 238 -23.91 2.71 -2.67
N GLN A 239 -24.47 3.92 -2.68
CA GLN A 239 -23.98 5.01 -3.52
C GLN A 239 -22.71 5.62 -2.92
N THR A 240 -21.65 5.65 -3.72
CA THR A 240 -20.38 6.29 -3.37
C THR A 240 -20.09 7.41 -4.38
N LYS A 241 -19.07 8.23 -4.09
CA LYS A 241 -18.58 9.25 -5.04
C LYS A 241 -17.98 8.66 -6.33
N TYR A 242 -17.72 7.35 -6.36
CA TYR A 242 -17.14 6.63 -7.49
C TYR A 242 -18.16 5.79 -8.27
N GLY A 243 -19.41 5.74 -7.81
CA GLY A 243 -20.45 4.91 -8.39
C GLY A 243 -21.17 4.07 -7.35
N LEU A 244 -21.99 3.14 -7.83
CA LEU A 244 -22.79 2.25 -7.02
C LEU A 244 -21.98 0.99 -6.68
N VAL A 245 -21.78 0.69 -5.40
CA VAL A 245 -21.10 -0.53 -4.91
C VAL A 245 -22.14 -1.53 -4.42
N ARG A 246 -22.05 -2.77 -4.86
CA ARG A 246 -22.82 -3.92 -4.36
C ARG A 246 -22.09 -4.62 -3.23
N THR A 247 -22.79 -4.92 -2.15
CA THR A 247 -22.18 -5.53 -0.95
C THR A 247 -22.35 -7.05 -0.88
N ASP A 248 -22.97 -7.67 -1.89
CA ASP A 248 -23.33 -9.10 -1.94
C ASP A 248 -22.14 -10.07 -1.72
N HIS A 249 -20.94 -9.70 -2.13
CA HIS A 249 -19.73 -10.54 -2.08
C HIS A 249 -18.65 -10.02 -1.12
N ILE A 250 -18.96 -8.98 -0.35
CA ILE A 250 -18.06 -8.45 0.68
C ILE A 250 -18.00 -9.43 1.86
N LEU A 251 -16.79 -9.77 2.28
CA LEU A 251 -16.56 -10.60 3.47
C LEU A 251 -16.70 -9.75 4.74
N PHE A 252 -17.68 -10.08 5.57
CA PHE A 252 -17.84 -9.48 6.90
C PHE A 252 -17.19 -10.35 7.98
N ILE A 253 -16.32 -9.73 8.78
CA ILE A 253 -15.72 -10.35 9.97
C ILE A 253 -16.18 -9.53 11.17
N ALA A 254 -16.99 -10.12 12.04
CA ALA A 254 -17.41 -9.48 13.27
C ALA A 254 -16.62 -10.03 14.47
N ALA A 255 -16.17 -9.15 15.34
CA ALA A 255 -15.44 -9.47 16.54
C ALA A 255 -16.12 -8.86 17.77
N GLY A 256 -15.96 -9.50 18.92
CA GLY A 256 -16.49 -9.05 20.20
C GLY A 256 -15.97 -9.93 21.33
N ALA A 257 -15.86 -9.36 22.53
CA ALA A 257 -15.40 -10.12 23.70
C ALA A 257 -16.50 -11.02 24.28
N PHE A 258 -17.77 -10.65 24.08
CA PHE A 258 -18.96 -11.41 24.52
C PHE A 258 -18.91 -11.78 26.03
N HIS A 259 -18.35 -10.90 26.86
CA HIS A 259 -18.31 -11.07 28.32
C HIS A 259 -19.69 -10.87 28.96
N VAL A 260 -20.48 -9.92 28.43
CA VAL A 260 -21.75 -9.47 29.02
C VAL A 260 -22.96 -9.86 28.17
N ALA A 261 -22.74 -10.05 26.86
CA ALA A 261 -23.74 -10.50 25.90
C ALA A 261 -23.23 -11.78 25.24
N LYS A 262 -24.15 -12.58 24.71
CA LYS A 262 -23.84 -13.78 23.93
C LYS A 262 -24.15 -13.53 22.45
N PRO A 263 -23.51 -14.27 21.52
CA PRO A 263 -23.90 -14.21 20.11
C PRO A 263 -25.38 -14.52 19.85
N SER A 264 -26.03 -15.28 20.74
CA SER A 264 -27.48 -15.54 20.71
C SER A 264 -28.35 -14.31 20.97
N ASP A 265 -27.77 -13.25 21.52
CA ASP A 265 -28.47 -12.01 21.90
C ASP A 265 -28.47 -10.98 20.75
N LEU A 266 -27.85 -11.31 19.62
CA LEU A 266 -28.02 -10.59 18.35
C LEU A 266 -29.38 -10.93 17.74
N ILE A 267 -29.91 -10.06 16.87
CA ILE A 267 -31.17 -10.35 16.17
C ILE A 267 -31.02 -11.60 15.28
N PRO A 268 -32.08 -12.45 15.15
CA PRO A 268 -32.01 -13.70 14.40
C PRO A 268 -31.50 -13.54 12.96
N GLU A 269 -31.86 -12.45 12.30
CA GLU A 269 -31.46 -12.11 10.93
C GLU A 269 -29.93 -11.97 10.83
N LEU A 270 -29.32 -11.25 11.78
CA LEU A 270 -27.89 -11.02 11.81
C LEU A 270 -27.12 -12.30 12.17
N GLN A 271 -27.66 -13.12 13.07
CA GLN A 271 -27.08 -14.42 13.40
C GLN A 271 -27.01 -15.34 12.16
N GLY A 272 -28.02 -15.30 11.29
CA GLY A 272 -28.05 -16.07 10.05
C GLY A 272 -26.96 -15.67 9.05
N ARG A 273 -26.45 -14.43 9.14
CA ARG A 273 -25.40 -13.91 8.25
C ARG A 273 -23.97 -14.13 8.77
N PHE A 274 -23.82 -14.57 10.02
CA PHE A 274 -22.54 -14.99 10.60
C PHE A 274 -22.54 -16.50 10.93
N PRO A 275 -22.55 -17.39 9.91
CA PRO A 275 -22.62 -18.83 10.11
C PRO A 275 -21.32 -19.43 10.65
N ILE A 276 -20.17 -18.83 10.31
CA ILE A 276 -18.86 -19.29 10.78
C ILE A 276 -18.59 -18.63 12.13
N ARG A 277 -18.36 -19.46 13.14
CA ARG A 277 -18.03 -19.01 14.50
C ARG A 277 -16.69 -19.60 14.92
N VAL A 278 -15.82 -18.74 15.42
CA VAL A 278 -14.51 -19.11 15.92
C VAL A 278 -14.30 -18.42 17.27
N GLU A 279 -13.72 -19.15 18.21
CA GLU A 279 -13.34 -18.63 19.52
C GLU A 279 -11.81 -18.55 19.57
N LEU A 280 -11.29 -17.37 19.91
CA LEU A 280 -9.86 -17.13 20.08
C LEU A 280 -9.49 -17.36 21.54
N LYS A 281 -8.32 -17.97 21.76
CA LYS A 281 -7.80 -18.20 23.11
C LYS A 281 -7.15 -16.95 23.65
N SER A 282 -7.25 -16.75 24.97
CA SER A 282 -6.44 -15.76 25.68
C SER A 282 -4.95 -16.06 25.52
N LEU A 283 -4.15 -15.00 25.45
CA LEU A 283 -2.70 -15.08 25.30
C LEU A 283 -2.03 -15.35 26.65
N ASP A 284 -1.03 -16.23 26.67
CA ASP A 284 -0.19 -16.47 27.84
C ASP A 284 1.17 -15.74 27.76
N GLU A 285 1.99 -15.89 28.81
CA GLU A 285 3.35 -15.30 28.85
C GLU A 285 4.23 -15.79 27.68
N LYS A 286 4.08 -17.05 27.27
CA LYS A 286 4.88 -17.61 26.16
C LYS A 286 4.45 -16.99 24.84
N ASP A 287 3.15 -16.79 24.64
CA ASP A 287 2.62 -16.11 23.46
C ASP A 287 3.15 -14.67 23.38
N PHE A 288 3.29 -13.96 24.51
CA PHE A 288 3.90 -12.63 24.53
C PHE A 288 5.37 -12.63 24.11
N VAL A 289 6.18 -13.60 24.55
CA VAL A 289 7.56 -13.75 24.06
C VAL A 289 7.59 -13.95 22.54
N ARG A 290 6.68 -14.78 22.03
CA ARG A 290 6.57 -15.02 20.58
C ARG A 290 6.13 -13.76 19.85
N ILE A 291 5.17 -13.00 20.36
CA ILE A 291 4.72 -11.71 19.78
C ILE A 291 5.85 -10.68 19.76
N LEU A 292 6.73 -10.67 20.76
CA LEU A 292 7.88 -9.77 20.82
C LEU A 292 8.98 -10.11 19.80
N THR A 293 9.05 -11.34 19.29
CA THR A 293 10.21 -11.85 18.54
C THR A 293 9.90 -12.43 17.16
N GLU A 294 8.80 -13.14 16.97
CA GLU A 294 8.51 -13.90 15.74
C GLU A 294 7.83 -13.10 14.62
N PRO A 295 6.87 -12.17 14.88
CA PRO A 295 6.24 -11.39 13.82
C PRO A 295 7.27 -10.59 13.01
N LYS A 296 7.06 -10.48 11.68
CA LYS A 296 7.96 -9.74 10.78
C LYS A 296 8.30 -8.32 11.28
N ASN A 297 7.30 -7.65 11.87
CA ASN A 297 7.43 -6.33 12.47
C ASN A 297 7.20 -6.40 13.99
N ALA A 298 7.82 -7.35 14.68
CA ALA A 298 7.69 -7.48 16.13
C ALA A 298 8.22 -6.23 16.86
N LEU A 299 7.71 -5.95 18.07
CA LEU A 299 8.03 -4.73 18.83
C LEU A 299 9.55 -4.57 19.05
N LEU A 300 10.28 -5.63 19.37
CA LEU A 300 11.73 -5.55 19.58
C LEU A 300 12.48 -5.16 18.30
N HIS A 301 12.00 -5.59 17.13
CA HIS A 301 12.55 -5.17 15.84
C HIS A 301 12.26 -3.70 15.55
N GLN A 302 11.04 -3.24 15.85
CA GLN A 302 10.65 -1.83 15.69
C GLN A 302 11.53 -0.91 16.54
N TYR A 303 11.69 -1.20 17.84
CA TYR A 303 12.53 -0.38 18.73
C TYR A 303 14.01 -0.45 18.38
N ARG A 304 14.52 -1.60 17.92
CA ARG A 304 15.90 -1.69 17.41
C ARG A 304 16.12 -0.79 16.19
N ALA A 305 15.20 -0.82 15.24
CA ALA A 305 15.27 0.02 14.05
C ALA A 305 15.14 1.51 14.38
N LEU A 306 14.24 1.87 15.31
CA LEU A 306 14.05 3.24 15.76
C LEU A 306 15.31 3.79 16.44
N ILE A 307 15.91 3.06 17.39
CA ILE A 307 17.15 3.52 18.06
C ILE A 307 18.34 3.59 17.09
N GLN A 308 18.34 2.74 16.05
CA GLN A 308 19.37 2.77 15.02
C GLN A 308 19.36 4.06 14.18
N THR A 309 18.21 4.74 14.02
CA THR A 309 18.18 6.03 13.31
C THR A 309 18.90 7.13 14.08
N GLU A 310 18.99 7.00 15.41
CA GLU A 310 19.73 7.91 16.30
C GLU A 310 21.21 7.53 16.45
N GLY A 311 21.68 6.51 15.72
CA GLY A 311 23.09 6.08 15.74
C GLY A 311 23.47 5.15 16.89
N ALA A 312 22.50 4.64 17.66
CA ALA A 312 22.72 3.69 18.74
C ALA A 312 22.23 2.27 18.39
N THR A 313 22.77 1.24 19.07
CA THR A 313 22.36 -0.16 18.87
C THR A 313 21.61 -0.70 20.08
N LEU A 314 20.37 -1.16 19.89
CA LEU A 314 19.57 -1.79 20.93
C LEU A 314 19.59 -3.33 20.82
N THR A 315 20.01 -3.98 21.91
CA THR A 315 20.04 -5.44 22.02
C THR A 315 19.16 -5.91 23.17
N PHE A 316 18.37 -6.94 22.92
CA PHE A 316 17.56 -7.60 23.94
C PHE A 316 18.13 -8.98 24.18
N SER A 317 18.40 -9.28 25.43
CA SER A 317 18.73 -10.63 25.87
C SER A 317 17.47 -11.50 25.93
N GLU A 318 17.65 -12.83 25.97
CA GLU A 318 16.55 -13.77 26.11
C GLU A 318 15.83 -13.60 27.44
N ASP A 319 16.58 -13.48 28.55
CA ASP A 319 16.04 -13.25 29.89
C ASP A 319 15.35 -11.89 30.02
N GLY A 320 15.86 -10.83 29.39
CA GLY A 320 15.18 -9.54 29.31
C GLY A 320 13.84 -9.64 28.57
N THR A 321 13.80 -10.35 27.45
CA THR A 321 12.56 -10.56 26.67
C THR A 321 11.52 -11.33 27.46
N HIS A 322 11.93 -12.38 28.16
CA HIS A 322 11.07 -13.15 29.07
C HIS A 322 10.54 -12.29 30.21
N GLU A 323 11.37 -11.45 30.84
CA GLU A 323 10.91 -10.60 31.94
C GLU A 323 9.91 -9.53 31.47
N ILE A 324 10.08 -8.96 30.26
CA ILE A 324 9.09 -8.05 29.66
C ILE A 324 7.74 -8.75 29.49
N ALA A 325 7.74 -9.95 28.91
CA ALA A 325 6.52 -10.74 28.70
C ALA A 325 5.84 -11.10 30.04
N ARG A 326 6.64 -11.50 31.03
CA ARG A 326 6.16 -11.83 32.39
C ARG A 326 5.51 -10.63 33.08
N ILE A 327 6.13 -9.45 33.00
CA ILE A 327 5.57 -8.23 33.57
C ILE A 327 4.24 -7.87 32.88
N ALA A 328 4.19 -7.92 31.54
CA ALA A 328 2.97 -7.65 30.80
C ALA A 328 1.83 -8.62 31.17
N ALA A 329 2.11 -9.93 31.29
CA ALA A 329 1.14 -10.92 31.74
C ALA A 329 0.65 -10.64 33.17
N ARG A 330 1.57 -10.37 34.10
CA ARG A 330 1.25 -10.04 35.50
C ARG A 330 0.38 -8.78 35.62
N LEU A 331 0.61 -7.77 34.78
CA LEU A 331 -0.20 -6.56 34.75
C LEU A 331 -1.62 -6.83 34.24
N ASN A 332 -1.76 -7.68 33.21
CA ASN A 332 -3.06 -8.10 32.71
C ASN A 332 -3.86 -8.92 33.74
N ASP A 333 -3.21 -9.72 34.57
CA ASP A 333 -3.88 -10.48 35.64
C ASP A 333 -4.33 -9.59 36.82
N ARG A 334 -3.56 -8.53 37.10
CA ARG A 334 -3.81 -7.62 38.24
C ARG A 334 -4.73 -6.46 37.90
N MET A 335 -4.87 -6.12 36.62
CA MET A 335 -5.67 -5.00 36.13
C MET A 335 -6.67 -5.47 35.07
N GLU A 336 -7.17 -4.55 34.26
CA GLU A 336 -7.95 -4.89 33.07
C GLU A 336 -7.05 -5.56 32.03
N ASN A 337 -7.44 -6.76 31.61
CA ASN A 337 -6.70 -7.49 30.59
C ASN A 337 -6.98 -6.87 29.21
N ILE A 338 -6.01 -6.11 28.71
CA ILE A 338 -6.04 -5.48 27.37
C ILE A 338 -5.28 -6.33 26.32
N GLY A 339 -4.93 -7.58 26.67
CA GLY A 339 -4.21 -8.52 25.83
C GLY A 339 -2.80 -8.05 25.49
N ALA A 340 -2.38 -8.32 24.24
CA ALA A 340 -1.04 -7.98 23.75
C ALA A 340 -0.75 -6.47 23.70
N ARG A 341 -1.78 -5.60 23.76
CA ARG A 341 -1.61 -4.14 23.77
C ARG A 341 -0.75 -3.68 24.97
N ARG A 342 -0.79 -4.43 26.08
CA ARG A 342 0.04 -4.19 27.27
C ARG A 342 1.54 -4.19 26.97
N LEU A 343 1.99 -4.97 25.98
CA LEU A 343 3.40 -5.00 25.60
C LEU A 343 3.88 -3.63 25.10
N GLN A 344 3.01 -2.85 24.44
CA GLN A 344 3.39 -1.52 23.94
C GLN A 344 3.59 -0.51 25.07
N THR A 345 2.71 -0.48 26.06
CA THR A 345 2.85 0.42 27.22
C THR A 345 4.06 0.05 28.06
N VAL A 346 4.26 -1.25 28.31
CA VAL A 346 5.46 -1.77 29.00
C VAL A 346 6.75 -1.39 28.28
N MET A 347 6.82 -1.61 26.96
CA MET A 347 8.00 -1.28 26.16
C MET A 347 8.29 0.22 26.10
N THR A 348 7.24 1.04 26.01
CA THR A 348 7.39 2.50 25.95
C THR A 348 7.95 3.03 27.27
N THR A 349 7.41 2.55 28.39
CA THR A 349 7.88 2.91 29.74
C THR A 349 9.31 2.42 29.98
N LEU A 350 9.62 1.18 29.55
CA LEU A 350 10.96 0.59 29.70
C LEU A 350 12.06 1.40 28.99
N LEU A 351 11.75 1.98 27.83
CA LEU A 351 12.71 2.67 26.98
C LEU A 351 12.58 4.20 27.03
N GLU A 352 11.71 4.76 27.87
CA GLU A 352 11.43 6.19 27.93
C GLU A 352 12.71 7.01 28.17
N GLU A 353 13.48 6.66 29.20
CA GLU A 353 14.73 7.35 29.53
C GLU A 353 15.77 7.23 28.41
N VAL A 354 15.85 6.06 27.78
CA VAL A 354 16.78 5.79 26.67
C VAL A 354 16.42 6.64 25.46
N LEU A 355 15.14 6.69 25.12
CA LEU A 355 14.63 7.46 23.98
C LEU A 355 14.75 8.97 24.20
N PHE A 356 14.59 9.43 25.44
CA PHE A 356 14.79 10.84 25.80
C PHE A 356 16.27 11.25 25.74
N ALA A 357 17.18 10.36 26.15
CA ALA A 357 18.60 10.66 26.23
C ALA A 357 19.33 10.57 24.88
N LEU A 358 18.73 9.99 23.84
CA LEU A 358 19.34 9.87 22.52
C LEU A 358 18.96 11.06 21.62
N PRO A 359 19.90 11.58 20.80
CA PRO A 359 21.30 11.16 20.64
C PRO A 359 22.29 11.84 21.62
N GLU A 360 21.83 12.77 22.47
CA GLU A 360 22.69 13.67 23.27
C GLU A 360 23.62 12.96 24.27
N SER A 361 23.20 11.79 24.76
CA SER A 361 23.96 11.00 25.73
C SER A 361 25.26 10.40 25.19
N GLY A 362 25.46 10.38 23.87
CA GLY A 362 26.61 9.73 23.23
C GLY A 362 26.65 8.21 23.40
N VAL A 363 25.57 7.60 23.90
CA VAL A 363 25.45 6.15 24.08
C VAL A 363 25.32 5.48 22.73
N THR A 364 26.28 4.60 22.40
CA THR A 364 26.30 3.88 21.12
C THR A 364 25.64 2.51 21.19
N SER A 365 25.42 1.96 22.39
CA SER A 365 24.82 0.65 22.58
C SER A 365 24.04 0.57 23.89
N VAL A 366 22.84 -0.01 23.80
CA VAL A 366 21.93 -0.28 24.91
C VAL A 366 21.64 -1.78 24.94
N ALA A 367 21.90 -2.41 26.08
CA ALA A 367 21.61 -3.82 26.31
C ALA A 367 20.49 -3.95 27.35
N VAL A 368 19.39 -4.56 26.95
CA VAL A 368 18.23 -4.81 27.79
C VAL A 368 18.31 -6.25 28.29
N ASP A 369 18.75 -6.39 29.53
CA ASP A 369 18.75 -7.63 30.30
C ASP A 369 17.65 -7.65 31.36
N ARG A 370 17.52 -8.79 32.07
CA ARG A 370 16.54 -8.91 33.14
C ARG A 370 16.70 -7.83 34.22
N SER A 371 17.95 -7.48 34.56
CA SER A 371 18.22 -6.46 35.59
C SER A 371 17.76 -5.09 35.13
N PHE A 372 18.00 -4.75 33.85
CA PHE A 372 17.54 -3.52 33.23
C PHE A 372 16.01 -3.45 33.26
N VAL A 373 15.31 -4.53 32.91
CA VAL A 373 13.84 -4.57 32.93
C VAL A 373 13.29 -4.35 34.34
N LEU A 374 13.86 -5.02 35.35
CA LEU A 374 13.42 -4.87 36.74
C LEU A 374 13.68 -3.46 37.27
N SER A 375 14.88 -2.89 37.05
CA SER A 375 15.21 -1.58 37.61
C SER A 375 14.32 -0.45 37.10
N HIS A 376 13.81 -0.55 35.87
CA HIS A 376 12.98 0.50 35.25
C HIS A 376 11.47 0.28 35.46
N LEU A 377 11.03 -0.96 35.71
CA LEU A 377 9.59 -1.28 35.81
C LEU A 377 9.12 -1.69 37.21
N GLU A 378 10.01 -2.11 38.12
CA GLU A 378 9.63 -2.66 39.43
C GLU A 378 8.84 -1.65 40.28
N ALA A 379 9.30 -0.40 40.35
CA ALA A 379 8.60 0.67 41.08
C ALA A 379 7.19 0.94 40.54
N ILE A 380 6.99 0.80 39.22
CA ILE A 380 5.72 1.05 38.56
C ILE A 380 4.78 -0.15 38.71
N VAL A 381 5.30 -1.38 38.76
CA VAL A 381 4.49 -2.61 38.88
C VAL A 381 3.97 -2.84 40.31
N GLU A 382 4.63 -2.32 41.33
CA GLU A 382 4.20 -2.48 42.73
C GLU A 382 3.10 -1.49 43.15
N ASP A 383 3.12 -0.28 42.61
CA ASP A 383 2.18 0.78 42.95
C ASP A 383 0.86 0.64 42.17
N GLU A 384 -0.28 0.54 42.86
CA GLU A 384 -1.60 0.35 42.24
C GLU A 384 -2.10 1.57 41.47
N ASP A 385 -1.76 2.77 41.95
CA ASP A 385 -2.17 4.02 41.31
C ASP A 385 -1.29 4.29 40.08
N LEU A 386 0.04 4.14 40.20
CA LEU A 386 0.94 4.34 39.04
C LEU A 386 0.65 3.33 37.92
N ARG A 387 0.34 2.07 38.26
CA ARG A 387 -0.06 1.06 37.27
C ARG A 387 -1.25 1.50 36.44
N ARG A 388 -2.27 2.11 37.05
CA ARG A 388 -3.52 2.46 36.36
C ARG A 388 -3.37 3.66 35.40
N TYR A 389 -2.41 4.54 35.66
CA TYR A 389 -2.21 5.75 34.88
C TYR A 389 -1.06 5.66 33.86
N ILE A 390 -0.03 4.84 34.13
CA ILE A 390 1.18 4.75 33.30
C ILE A 390 1.16 3.51 32.39
N LEU A 391 0.63 2.37 32.88
CA LEU A 391 0.78 1.08 32.22
C LEU A 391 -0.53 0.49 31.72
#